data_AF-A0A9W4GRS4-F1
#
_entry.id   AF-A0A9W4GRS4-F1
#
_cell.length_a   1.000
_cell.length_b   1.000
_cell.length_c   1.000
_cell.angle_alpha   90.00
_cell.angle_beta   90.00
_cell.angle_gamma   90.00
#
_symmetry.space_group_name_H-M   'P 1'
#
loop_
_entity.id
_entity.type
_entity.pdbx_description
1 polymer ?
#
loop_
_entity_poly.entity_id
_entity_poly.type
_entity_poly.pdbx_seq_one_letter_code
_entity_poly.pdbx_strand_id
1 'polypeptide(L)' 'MADFPERFDSLAHAREWFEAFVAYYNHEHRHSGIAWHTPASIHFGTADEVRDQRAATLAQAYAHHPVPERPSGH' A
#
# COMPACT_ATOMS: atom_id res chain seq x y z
N MET A 1 10.54 2.22 -5.86
CA MET A 1 11.96 1.89 -5.63
C MET A 1 12.47 1.05 -6.79
N ALA A 2 13.70 1.29 -7.25
CA ALA A 2 14.34 0.55 -8.33
C ALA A 2 14.55 -0.94 -7.96
N ASP A 3 14.78 -1.78 -8.98
CA ASP A 3 14.98 -3.23 -8.85
C ASP A 3 16.01 -3.61 -7.76
N PHE A 4 15.79 -4.79 -7.17
CA PHE A 4 16.72 -5.37 -6.20
C PHE A 4 18.06 -5.70 -6.87
N PRO A 5 19.20 -5.21 -6.34
CA PRO A 5 20.50 -5.51 -6.92
C PRO A 5 20.85 -6.98 -6.70
N GLU A 6 21.42 -7.62 -7.71
CA GLU A 6 21.94 -9.00 -7.60
C GLU A 6 23.09 -9.09 -6.58
N ARG A 7 23.87 -8.01 -6.43
CA ARG A 7 24.96 -7.86 -5.47
C ARG A 7 25.19 -6.40 -5.10
N PHE A 8 25.78 -6.16 -3.93
CA PHE A 8 26.27 -4.84 -3.54
C PHE A 8 27.77 -4.73 -3.83
N ASP A 9 28.20 -3.61 -4.40
CA ASP A 9 29.61 -3.37 -4.74
C ASP A 9 30.47 -3.00 -3.52
N SER A 10 29.84 -2.52 -2.45
CA SER A 10 30.51 -2.14 -1.21
C SER A 10 29.51 -2.04 -0.05
N LEU A 11 30.04 -1.93 1.17
CA LEU A 11 29.22 -1.64 2.36
C LEU A 11 28.53 -0.26 2.26
N ALA A 12 29.18 0.73 1.66
CA ALA A 12 28.59 2.05 1.46
C ALA A 12 27.39 1.97 0.51
N HIS A 13 27.56 1.31 -0.65
CA HIS A 13 26.48 1.07 -1.60
C HIS A 13 25.32 0.30 -0.94
N ALA A 14 25.61 -0.75 -0.15
CA ALA A 14 24.58 -1.47 0.57
C ALA A 14 23.78 -0.57 1.53
N ARG A 15 24.45 0.31 2.29
CA ARG A 15 23.78 1.23 3.23
C ARG A 15 22.87 2.23 2.51
N GLU A 16 23.37 2.86 1.46
CA GLU A 16 22.59 3.82 0.65
C GLU A 16 21.35 3.15 0.06
N TRP A 17 21.49 1.94 -0.47
CA TRP A 17 20.37 1.20 -1.03
C TRP A 17 19.35 0.81 0.05
N PHE A 18 19.81 0.28 1.20
CA PHE A 18 18.92 -0.12 2.29
C PHE A 18 18.18 1.06 2.92
N GLU A 19 18.81 2.22 3.06
CA GLU A 19 18.16 3.43 3.57
C GLU A 19 16.94 3.80 2.71
N ALA A 20 17.14 3.88 1.38
CA ALA A 20 16.07 4.15 0.44
C ALA A 20 15.02 3.01 0.42
N PHE A 21 15.45 1.75 0.51
CA PHE A 21 14.55 0.60 0.51
C PHE A 21 13.65 0.59 1.74
N VAL A 22 14.20 0.78 2.94
CA VAL A 22 13.43 0.77 4.19
C VAL A 22 12.46 1.94 4.25
N ALA A 23 12.86 3.12 3.76
CA ALA A 23 11.96 4.27 3.64
C ALA A 23 10.77 3.95 2.74
N TYR A 24 11.02 3.44 1.53
CA TYR A 24 9.98 3.03 0.58
C TYR A 24 9.11 1.90 1.16
N TYR A 25 9.71 0.85 1.73
CA TYR A 25 9.00 -0.31 2.29
C TYR A 25 8.03 0.13 3.38
N ASN A 26 8.48 0.99 4.31
CA ASN A 26 7.66 1.40 5.45
C ASN A 26 6.59 2.41 5.09
N HIS A 27 6.84 3.32 4.14
CA HIS A 27 5.99 4.50 3.93
C HIS A 27 5.23 4.51 2.61
N GLU A 28 5.65 3.74 1.61
CA GLU A 28 5.08 3.79 0.26
C GLU A 28 4.55 2.43 -0.21
N HIS A 29 5.30 1.36 0.05
CA HIS A 29 4.94 0.01 -0.37
C HIS A 29 3.73 -0.50 0.43
N ARG A 30 2.71 -0.96 -0.30
CA ARG A 30 1.47 -1.49 0.29
C ARG A 30 1.50 -3.00 0.30
N HIS A 31 1.12 -3.59 1.43
CA HIS A 31 1.23 -5.02 1.65
C HIS A 31 -0.15 -5.69 1.69
N SER A 32 -0.33 -6.70 0.86
CA SER A 32 -1.58 -7.48 0.82
C SER A 32 -1.92 -8.13 2.17
N GLY A 33 -0.91 -8.58 2.93
CA GLY A 33 -1.07 -9.19 4.26
C GLY A 33 -1.60 -8.26 5.35
N ILE A 34 -1.63 -6.95 5.10
CA ILE A 34 -2.20 -5.93 5.99
C ILE A 34 -3.19 -5.05 5.22
N ALA A 35 -4.07 -5.66 4.43
CA ALA A 35 -5.15 -4.97 3.70
C ALA A 35 -4.66 -3.79 2.83
N TRP A 36 -3.50 -3.95 2.20
CA TRP A 36 -2.84 -2.93 1.38
C TRP A 36 -2.55 -1.62 2.13
N HIS A 37 -2.29 -1.70 3.44
CA HIS A 37 -1.68 -0.62 4.21
C HIS A 37 -0.16 -0.64 4.07
N THR A 38 0.47 0.48 4.43
CA THR A 38 1.92 0.56 4.61
C THR A 38 2.26 0.15 6.05
N PRO A 39 3.44 -0.42 6.33
CA PRO A 39 3.85 -0.76 7.69
C PRO A 39 3.78 0.44 8.64
N ALA A 40 4.16 1.62 8.17
CA ALA A 40 4.07 2.85 8.96
C ALA A 40 2.62 3.20 9.34
N SER A 41 1.65 3.05 8.43
CA SER A 41 0.24 3.35 8.77
C SER A 41 -0.35 2.41 9.80
N ILE A 42 0.10 1.15 9.84
CA ILE A 42 -0.26 0.23 10.92
C ILE A 42 0.43 0.65 12.22
N HIS A 43 1.75 0.85 12.18
CA HIS A 43 2.56 1.16 13.35
C HIS A 43 2.12 2.46 14.06
N PHE A 44 1.83 3.50 13.29
CA PHE A 44 1.39 4.80 13.81
C PHE A 44 -0.14 4.91 13.97
N GLY A 45 -0.90 3.84 13.70
CA GLY A 45 -2.36 3.80 13.93
C GLY A 45 -3.21 4.60 12.93
N THR A 46 -2.65 5.07 11.81
CA THR A 46 -3.39 5.85 10.79
C THR A 46 -4.13 4.97 9.78
N ALA A 47 -4.09 3.66 9.96
CA ALA A 47 -4.74 2.70 9.06
C ALA A 47 -6.26 2.88 8.97
N ASP A 48 -6.93 3.18 10.09
CA ASP A 48 -8.38 3.37 10.11
C ASP A 48 -8.82 4.60 9.31
N GLU A 49 -8.11 5.72 9.45
CA GLU A 49 -8.35 6.93 8.66
C GLU A 49 -8.22 6.65 7.15
N VAL A 50 -7.18 5.91 6.76
CA VAL A 50 -6.97 5.49 5.37
C VAL A 50 -8.10 4.58 4.88
N ARG A 51 -8.60 3.67 5.73
CA ARG A 51 -9.72 2.78 5.39
C ARG A 51 -10.98 3.60 5.17
N ASP A 52 -11.28 4.53 6.05
CA ASP A 52 -12.50 5.32 5.99
C ASP A 52 -12.50 6.23 4.75
N GLN A 53 -11.34 6.81 4.40
CA GLN A 53 -11.18 7.55 3.15
C GLN A 53 -11.39 6.68 1.91
N ARG A 54 -10.90 5.43 1.89
CA ARG A 54 -11.14 4.48 0.79
C ARG A 54 -12.63 4.15 0.66
N ALA A 55 -13.31 3.93 1.78
CA ALA A 55 -14.74 3.62 1.80
C ALA A 55 -15.57 4.78 1.22
N ALA A 56 -15.27 6.02 1.60
CA ALA A 56 -15.91 7.21 1.06
C ALA A 56 -15.71 7.34 -0.46
N THR A 57 -14.48 7.15 -0.95
CA THR A 57 -14.16 7.19 -2.38
C THR A 57 -14.93 6.13 -3.16
N LEU A 58 -14.99 4.89 -2.65
CA LEU A 58 -15.75 3.81 -3.28
C LEU A 58 -17.25 4.12 -3.30
N ALA A 59 -17.82 4.59 -2.19
CA ALA A 59 -19.23 4.96 -2.10
C ALA A 59 -19.59 6.05 -3.13
N GLN A 60 -18.73 7.05 -3.28
CA GLN A 60 -18.90 8.10 -4.30
C GLN A 60 -18.85 7.51 -5.72
N ALA A 61 -17.88 6.64 -6.01
CA ALA A 61 -17.78 5.99 -7.32
C ALA A 61 -19.04 5.16 -7.64
N TYR A 62 -19.56 4.40 -6.67
CA TYR A 62 -20.79 3.62 -6.82
C TYR A 62 -22.01 4.51 -7.08
N ALA A 63 -22.13 5.66 -6.42
CA ALA A 63 -23.24 6.59 -6.63
C ALA A 63 -23.25 7.18 -8.05
N HIS A 64 -22.07 7.41 -8.65
CA HIS A 64 -21.95 7.95 -10.01
C HIS A 64 -21.99 6.90 -11.11
N HIS A 65 -21.68 5.65 -10.79
CA HIS A 65 -21.68 4.55 -11.75
C HIS A 65 -22.25 3.28 -11.09
N PRO A 66 -23.58 3.22 -10.90
CA PRO A 66 -24.21 2.05 -10.31
C PRO A 66 -23.99 0.85 -11.23
N VAL A 67 -23.21 -0.12 -10.78
CA VAL A 67 -23.10 -1.43 -11.45
C VAL A 67 -24.47 -2.11 -11.32
N PRO A 68 -25.02 -2.71 -12.38
CA PRO A 68 -26.23 -3.51 -12.24
C PRO A 68 -26.00 -4.58 -11.19
N GLU A 69 -26.93 -4.67 -10.25
CA GLU A 69 -26.98 -5.71 -9.23
C GLU A 69 -26.79 -7.08 -9.89
N ARG A 70 -25.78 -7.84 -9.43
CA ARG A 70 -25.61 -9.22 -9.91
C ARG A 70 -26.91 -9.96 -9.57
N PRO A 71 -27.59 -10.58 -10.53
CA PRO A 71 -28.79 -11.35 -10.22
C PRO A 71 -28.44 -12.43 -9.21
N SER A 72 -29.25 -12.50 -8.15
CA SER A 72 -29.18 -13.49 -7.09
C SER A 72 -29.19 -14.89 -7.71
N GLY A 73 -28.03 -15.52 -7.82
CA GLY A 73 -27.91 -16.90 -8.26
C GLY A 73 -28.64 -17.81 -7.28
N HIS A 74 -29.63 -18.55 -7.79
CA HIS A 74 -30.19 -19.75 -7.17
C HIS A 74 -29.17 -20.89 -7.23
#